data_AF-A0A520HGH1-F1
#
_entry.id   AF-A0A520HGH1-F1
#
_cell.length_a   1.000
_cell.length_b   1.000
_cell.length_c   1.000
_cell.angle_alpha   90.00
_cell.angle_beta   90.00
_cell.angle_gamma   90.00
#
_symmetry.space_group_name_H-M   'P 1'
#
loop_
_entity.id
_entity.type
_entity.pdbx_description
1 polymer ?
#
loop_
_entity_poly.entity_id
_entity_poly.type
_entity_poly.pdbx_seq_one_letter_code
_entity_poly.pdbx_strand_id
1 'polypeptide(L)'
;SDAHAAFDTASTKIEKQLRRYMRRLKDRSASANSAASTAAAELASGDAGYTLFQENTAEEEVEDFPLIVAETRVDIPDATVSDAVMMLDLRNTTALLFRNSGSGTYNMVYRRGDGTIGWVEPQRVS
;
A
#
# COMPACT_ATOMS: atom_id res chain seq x y z
N SER A 1 7.65 22.89 -30.71
CA SER A 1 6.81 21.80 -31.26
C SER A 1 6.86 20.53 -30.42
N ASP A 2 7.89 20.32 -29.59
CA ASP A 2 8.09 19.11 -28.77
C ASP A 2 7.11 18.99 -27.56
N ALA A 3 6.71 20.11 -26.96
CA ALA A 3 5.83 20.13 -25.79
C ALA A 3 4.44 19.51 -26.05
N HIS A 4 3.87 19.74 -27.24
CA HIS A 4 2.58 19.14 -27.62
C HIS A 4 2.71 17.63 -27.85
N ALA A 5 3.80 17.18 -28.50
CA ALA A 5 4.06 15.75 -28.69
C ALA A 5 4.30 15.01 -27.37
N ALA A 6 5.02 15.64 -26.43
CA ALA A 6 5.22 15.10 -25.08
C ALA A 6 3.89 15.02 -24.30
N PHE A 7 3.04 16.04 -24.43
CA PHE A 7 1.72 16.08 -23.81
C PHE A 7 0.81 14.97 -24.36
N ASP A 8 0.73 14.79 -25.68
CA ASP A 8 -0.08 13.74 -26.31
C ASP A 8 0.37 12.34 -25.89
N THR A 9 1.68 12.15 -25.76
CA THR A 9 2.27 10.90 -25.25
C THR A 9 1.87 10.65 -23.79
N ALA A 10 1.93 11.67 -22.94
CA ALA A 10 1.52 11.57 -21.54
C ALA A 10 0.01 11.30 -21.42
N SER A 11 -0.81 12.02 -22.20
CA SER A 11 -2.26 11.86 -22.26
C SER A 11 -2.66 10.44 -22.63
N THR A 12 -2.03 9.86 -23.65
CA THR A 12 -2.28 8.48 -24.09
C THR A 12 -1.92 7.45 -23.00
N LYS A 13 -0.83 7.67 -22.27
CA LYS A 13 -0.41 6.80 -21.16
C LYS A 13 -1.41 6.85 -20.01
N ILE A 14 -1.84 8.05 -19.64
CA ILE A 14 -2.82 8.28 -18.57
C ILE A 14 -4.16 7.63 -18.96
N GLU A 15 -4.63 7.81 -20.20
CA GLU A 15 -5.88 7.21 -20.67
C GLU A 15 -5.85 5.66 -20.56
N LYS A 16 -4.74 5.04 -20.97
CA LYS A 16 -4.57 3.59 -20.87
C LYS A 16 -4.57 3.10 -19.42
N GLN A 17 -3.93 3.84 -18.52
CA GLN A 17 -3.92 3.54 -17.09
C GLN A 17 -5.32 3.66 -16.48
N LEU A 18 -6.04 4.76 -16.76
CA LEU A 18 -7.41 4.98 -16.29
C LEU A 18 -8.37 3.89 -16.77
N ARG A 19 -8.28 3.48 -18.05
CA ARG A 19 -9.11 2.40 -18.60
C ARG A 19 -8.84 1.06 -17.92
N ARG A 20 -7.56 0.71 -17.76
CA ARG A 20 -7.16 -0.53 -17.07
C ARG A 20 -7.65 -0.51 -15.62
N TYR A 21 -7.58 0.65 -14.96
CA TYR A 21 -8.06 0.81 -13.59
C TYR A 21 -9.57 0.65 -13.48
N MET A 22 -10.35 1.39 -14.27
CA MET A 22 -11.82 1.31 -14.26
C MET A 22 -12.31 -0.12 -14.50
N ARG A 23 -11.62 -0.87 -15.37
CA ARG A 23 -11.90 -2.30 -15.57
C ARG A 23 -11.66 -3.11 -14.31
N ARG A 24 -10.49 -2.97 -13.67
CA ARG A 24 -10.16 -3.68 -12.42
C ARG A 24 -11.10 -3.32 -11.28
N LEU A 25 -11.53 -2.07 -11.18
CA LEU A 25 -12.51 -1.61 -10.18
C LEU A 25 -13.86 -2.31 -10.39
N LYS A 26 -14.31 -2.41 -11.65
CA LYS A 26 -15.54 -3.12 -12.01
C LYS A 26 -15.43 -4.62 -11.72
N ASP A 27 -14.29 -5.23 -12.05
CA ASP A 27 -14.02 -6.64 -11.75
C ASP A 27 -14.02 -6.89 -10.23
N ARG A 28 -13.46 -5.96 -9.45
CA ARG A 28 -13.48 -6.01 -7.97
C ARG A 28 -14.89 -5.82 -7.40
N SER A 29 -15.73 -4.93 -7.94
CA SER A 29 -17.13 -4.80 -7.51
C SER A 29 -17.96 -6.06 -7.82
N ALA A 30 -17.67 -6.74 -8.93
CA ALA A 30 -18.31 -8.01 -9.26
C ALA A 30 -17.86 -9.13 -8.29
N SER A 31 -16.58 -9.13 -7.90
CA SER A 31 -16.03 -10.10 -6.95
C SER A 31 -16.43 -9.80 -5.48
N ALA A 32 -16.53 -8.54 -5.08
CA ALA A 32 -17.00 -8.13 -3.75
C ALA A 32 -18.48 -8.52 -3.52
N ASN A 33 -19.33 -8.42 -4.55
CA ASN A 33 -20.71 -8.92 -4.49
C ASN A 33 -20.78 -10.46 -4.29
N SER A 34 -19.74 -11.21 -4.68
CA SER A 34 -19.65 -12.65 -4.43
C SER A 34 -18.99 -13.01 -3.10
N ALA A 35 -18.14 -12.13 -2.53
CA ALA A 35 -17.42 -12.34 -1.28
C ALA A 35 -18.12 -11.77 -0.04
N ALA A 36 -19.10 -10.86 -0.23
CA ALA A 36 -19.94 -10.36 0.86
C ALA A 36 -20.80 -11.45 1.52
N SER A 37 -20.96 -12.62 0.89
CA SER A 37 -21.61 -13.79 1.49
C SER A 37 -20.71 -14.61 2.43
N THR A 38 -19.38 -14.40 2.40
CA THR A 38 -18.41 -15.20 3.17
C THR A 38 -17.65 -14.41 4.26
N ALA A 39 -17.52 -13.08 4.13
CA ALA A 39 -16.69 -12.26 5.02
C ALA A 39 -17.28 -11.99 6.43
N ALA A 40 -18.56 -12.28 6.68
CA ALA A 40 -19.19 -12.04 7.98
C ALA A 40 -18.72 -13.02 9.09
N ALA A 41 -17.92 -14.04 8.76
CA ALA A 41 -17.52 -15.09 9.69
C ALA A 41 -16.10 -14.95 10.31
N GLU A 42 -15.25 -14.05 9.80
CA GLU A 42 -13.79 -14.08 10.10
C GLU A 42 -13.26 -12.86 10.87
N LEU A 43 -14.14 -11.94 11.28
CA LEU A 43 -13.77 -10.68 11.96
C LEU A 43 -13.46 -10.82 13.47
N ALA A 44 -13.08 -12.01 13.93
CA ALA A 44 -12.92 -12.31 15.36
C ALA A 44 -11.50 -12.71 15.80
N SER A 45 -10.47 -12.62 14.95
CA SER A 45 -9.12 -13.06 15.34
C SER A 45 -8.02 -12.26 14.63
N GLY A 46 -7.49 -11.24 15.29
CA GLY A 46 -6.35 -10.48 14.78
C GLY A 46 -6.00 -9.27 15.64
N ASP A 47 -5.82 -9.46 16.93
CA ASP A 47 -5.23 -8.45 17.82
C ASP A 47 -3.71 -8.40 17.56
N ALA A 48 -3.21 -7.31 17.01
CA ALA A 48 -1.77 -7.11 16.77
C ALA A 48 -1.14 -6.44 18.00
N GLY A 49 -0.88 -7.24 19.05
CA GLY A 49 -0.14 -6.78 20.23
C GLY A 49 1.35 -6.62 19.91
N TYR A 50 1.92 -5.45 20.22
CA TYR A 50 3.37 -5.23 20.23
C TYR A 50 3.84 -5.05 21.69
N THR A 51 4.94 -5.70 22.07
CA THR A 51 5.57 -5.55 23.39
C THR A 51 6.80 -4.66 23.24
N LEU A 52 6.85 -3.54 23.96
CA LEU A 52 8.03 -2.67 24.02
C LEU A 52 9.03 -3.28 25.03
N PHE A 53 10.22 -3.67 24.56
CA PHE A 53 11.34 -3.93 25.45
C PHE A 53 12.14 -2.64 25.61
N GLN A 54 12.17 -2.10 26.83
CA GLN A 54 12.95 -0.92 27.15
C GLN A 54 14.42 -1.35 27.31
N GLU A 55 15.26 -1.05 26.32
CA GLU A 55 16.71 -1.14 26.47
C GLU A 55 17.21 0.04 27.32
N ASN A 56 17.96 -0.26 28.38
CA ASN A 56 18.73 0.73 29.12
C ASN A 56 19.99 1.06 28.32
N THR A 57 19.93 2.10 27.50
CA THR A 57 21.13 2.65 26.87
C THR A 57 21.67 3.77 27.74
N ALA A 58 22.87 3.54 28.28
CA ALA A 58 23.66 4.55 28.97
C ALA A 58 23.88 5.76 28.06
N GLU A 59 23.92 6.94 28.68
CA GLU A 59 24.16 8.28 28.13
C GLU A 59 25.01 8.30 26.85
N GLU A 60 24.38 8.08 25.69
CA GLU A 60 24.91 8.40 24.38
C GLU A 60 24.30 9.75 23.97
N GLU A 61 25.15 10.63 23.42
CA GLU A 61 24.77 11.95 22.94
C GLU A 61 23.44 11.87 22.18
N VAL A 62 22.47 12.69 22.59
CA VAL A 62 21.16 12.75 21.96
C VAL A 62 21.35 13.27 20.54
N GLU A 63 21.62 12.38 19.60
CA GLU A 63 21.39 12.66 18.19
C GLU A 63 19.94 13.13 18.07
N ASP A 64 19.74 14.27 17.41
CA ASP A 64 18.43 14.88 17.23
C ASP A 64 17.63 14.03 16.23
N PHE A 65 17.13 12.89 16.70
CA PHE A 65 16.31 11.98 15.92
C PHE A 65 14.96 12.64 15.68
N PRO A 66 14.42 12.57 14.45
CA PRO A 66 13.13 13.15 14.14
C PRO A 66 12.02 12.54 15.02
N LEU A 67 11.06 13.39 15.41
CA LEU A 67 9.92 12.98 16.22
C LEU A 67 9.17 11.80 15.57
N ILE A 68 9.09 10.68 16.29
CA ILE A 68 8.32 9.51 15.87
C ILE A 68 6.84 9.75 16.21
N VAL A 69 5.98 9.77 15.19
CA VAL A 69 4.52 9.91 15.36
C VAL A 69 3.85 8.59 15.00
N ALA A 70 3.18 7.98 15.97
CA ALA A 70 2.41 6.76 15.76
C ALA A 70 0.97 7.09 15.32
N GLU A 71 0.66 6.89 14.04
CA GLU A 71 -0.72 6.92 13.55
C GLU A 71 -1.38 5.56 13.78
N THR A 72 -2.34 5.49 14.69
CA THR A 72 -2.91 4.22 15.20
C THR A 72 -4.07 3.66 14.39
N ARG A 73 -4.60 4.39 13.40
CA ARG A 73 -5.79 3.98 12.64
C ARG A 73 -5.63 4.31 11.17
N VAL A 74 -5.23 3.33 10.39
CA VAL A 74 -5.19 3.40 8.93
C VAL A 74 -5.90 2.17 8.37
N ASP A 75 -6.91 2.40 7.51
CA ASP A 75 -7.56 1.30 6.79
C ASP A 75 -6.57 0.63 5.85
N ILE A 76 -6.29 -0.66 6.07
CA ILE A 76 -5.40 -1.47 5.24
C ILE A 76 -6.24 -2.10 4.12
N PRO A 77 -6.05 -1.69 2.85
CA PRO A 77 -6.84 -2.22 1.75
C PRO A 77 -6.40 -3.65 1.36
N ASP A 78 -7.37 -4.48 0.97
CA ASP A 78 -7.09 -5.69 0.19
C ASP A 78 -6.85 -5.31 -1.29
N ALA A 79 -5.70 -5.65 -1.84
CA ALA A 79 -5.32 -5.26 -3.20
C ALA A 79 -4.30 -6.20 -3.84
N THR A 80 -4.23 -6.18 -5.18
CA THR A 80 -3.07 -6.72 -5.90
C THR A 80 -1.91 -5.72 -5.80
N VAL A 81 -0.67 -6.17 -6.00
CA VAL A 81 0.51 -5.28 -6.05
C VAL A 81 0.30 -4.13 -7.04
N SER A 82 -0.24 -4.42 -8.23
CA SER A 82 -0.50 -3.40 -9.24
C SER A 82 -1.50 -2.33 -8.79
N ASP A 83 -2.51 -2.73 -8.02
CA ASP A 83 -3.54 -1.83 -7.54
C ASP A 83 -3.01 -1.01 -6.36
N ALA A 84 -2.18 -1.61 -5.50
CA ALA A 84 -1.50 -0.91 -4.42
C ALA A 84 -0.57 0.20 -4.93
N VAL A 85 0.23 -0.05 -5.98
CA VAL A 85 1.08 0.99 -6.60
C VAL A 85 0.25 2.15 -7.12
N MET A 86 -0.86 1.86 -7.78
CA MET A 86 -1.76 2.89 -8.30
C MET A 86 -2.50 3.64 -7.17
N MET A 87 -2.89 2.97 -6.09
CA MET A 87 -3.44 3.64 -4.90
C MET A 87 -2.42 4.57 -4.24
N LEU A 88 -1.15 4.16 -4.19
CA LEU A 88 -0.04 4.99 -3.72
C LEU A 88 0.08 6.26 -4.58
N ASP A 89 0.00 6.13 -5.90
CA ASP A 89 0.01 7.27 -6.83
C ASP A 89 -1.19 8.20 -6.62
N LEU A 90 -2.41 7.66 -6.54
CA LEU A 90 -3.64 8.44 -6.40
C LEU A 90 -3.78 9.14 -5.05
N ARG A 91 -3.32 8.48 -3.97
CA ARG A 91 -3.33 9.07 -2.62
C ARG A 91 -2.17 10.05 -2.42
N ASN A 92 -1.25 10.14 -3.37
CA ASN A 92 -0.03 10.92 -3.27
C ASN A 92 0.74 10.64 -1.96
N THR A 93 0.81 9.37 -1.57
CA THR A 93 1.54 8.92 -0.37
C THR A 93 2.91 8.35 -0.77
N THR A 94 3.86 8.33 0.17
CA THR A 94 5.21 7.80 -0.02
C THR A 94 5.28 6.29 0.17
N ALA A 95 4.44 5.74 1.04
CA ALA A 95 4.33 4.31 1.30
C ALA A 95 2.87 3.90 1.49
N LEU A 96 2.56 2.65 1.13
CA LEU A 96 1.24 2.05 1.30
C LEU A 96 1.39 0.59 1.72
N LEU A 97 0.93 0.28 2.92
CA LEU A 97 0.71 -1.08 3.41
C LEU A 97 -0.64 -1.58 2.89
N PHE A 98 -0.69 -2.83 2.43
CA PHE A 98 -1.90 -3.48 1.93
C PHE A 98 -1.85 -4.99 2.21
N ARG A 99 -3.00 -5.65 2.23
CA ARG A 99 -3.07 -7.12 2.24
C ARG A 99 -3.21 -7.61 0.80
N ASN A 100 -2.29 -8.47 0.38
CA ASN A 100 -2.24 -8.93 -1.00
C ASN A 100 -3.37 -9.93 -1.27
N SER A 101 -4.24 -9.59 -2.23
CA SER A 101 -5.43 -10.40 -2.52
C SER A 101 -5.12 -11.79 -3.10
N GLY A 102 -3.91 -12.01 -3.63
CA GLY A 102 -3.48 -13.30 -4.16
C GLY A 102 -2.84 -14.21 -3.09
N SER A 103 -2.08 -13.64 -2.16
CA SER A 103 -1.33 -14.41 -1.14
C SER A 103 -1.91 -14.33 0.27
N GLY A 104 -2.85 -13.42 0.51
CA GLY A 104 -3.40 -13.11 1.84
C GLY A 104 -2.41 -12.44 2.80
N THR A 105 -1.17 -12.19 2.37
CA THR A 105 -0.08 -11.66 3.20
C THR A 105 -0.04 -10.14 3.15
N TYR A 106 0.39 -9.51 4.25
CA TYR A 106 0.70 -8.08 4.23
C TYR A 106 1.87 -7.79 3.31
N ASN A 107 1.79 -6.70 2.58
CA ASN A 107 2.79 -6.25 1.63
C ASN A 107 2.86 -4.73 1.70
N MET A 108 4.04 -4.16 1.42
CA MET A 108 4.23 -2.72 1.37
C MET A 108 4.83 -2.30 0.04
N VAL A 109 4.24 -1.28 -0.59
CA VAL A 109 4.85 -0.57 -1.71
C VAL A 109 5.26 0.83 -1.26
N TYR A 110 6.38 1.32 -1.76
CA TYR A 110 6.89 2.65 -1.40
C TYR A 110 7.69 3.28 -2.55
N ARG A 111 7.81 4.61 -2.54
CA ARG A 111 8.68 5.33 -3.49
C ARG A 111 10.12 5.32 -3.00
N ARG A 112 11.04 5.00 -3.91
CA ARG A 112 12.47 5.11 -3.68
C ARG A 112 12.96 6.51 -4.05
N GLY A 113 14.13 6.90 -3.55
CA GLY A 113 14.73 8.21 -3.83
C GLY A 113 15.05 8.45 -5.31
N ASP A 114 15.15 7.38 -6.11
CA ASP A 114 15.37 7.42 -7.56
C ASP A 114 14.07 7.51 -8.38
N GLY A 115 12.91 7.61 -7.72
CA GLY A 115 11.59 7.68 -8.36
C GLY A 115 11.00 6.33 -8.75
N THR A 116 11.70 5.22 -8.50
CA THR A 116 11.17 3.87 -8.73
C THR A 116 10.31 3.39 -7.55
N ILE A 117 9.59 2.29 -7.74
CA ILE A 117 8.75 1.67 -6.71
C ILE A 117 9.49 0.50 -6.08
N GLY A 118 9.64 0.53 -4.76
CA GLY A 118 10.04 -0.61 -3.94
C GLY A 118 8.82 -1.42 -3.51
N TRP A 119 8.97 -2.74 -3.44
CA TRP A 119 7.96 -3.67 -2.93
C TRP A 119 8.63 -4.59 -1.90
N VAL A 120 8.01 -4.71 -0.72
CA VAL A 120 8.44 -5.58 0.37
C VAL A 120 7.32 -6.56 0.71
N GLU A 121 7.70 -7.82 0.87
CA GLU A 121 6.89 -8.86 1.49
C GLU A 121 7.56 -9.25 2.83
N PRO A 122 6.89 -9.08 3.99
CA PRO A 122 7.39 -9.55 5.28
C PRO A 122 7.52 -11.07 5.26
N GLN A 123 8.58 -11.58 5.89
CA GLN A 123 8.74 -13.02 6.08
C GLN A 123 7.52 -13.59 6.81
N ARG A 124 6.98 -14.71 6.32
CA ARG A 124 6.01 -15.49 7.09
C ARG A 124 6.77 -16.06 8.28
N VAL A 125 6.53 -15.53 9.47
CA VAL A 125 6.98 -16.20 10.70
C VAL A 125 6.19 -17.51 10.76
N SER A 126 6.87 -18.63 10.54
CA SER A 126 6.32 -19.99 10.69
C SER A 126 6.40 -20.45 12.13
#